data_AF-A0A165RII2-F1
#
_entry.id   AF-A0A165RII2-F1
#
_cell.length_a   1.000
_cell.length_b   1.000
_cell.length_c   1.000
_cell.angle_alpha   90.00
_cell.angle_beta   90.00
_cell.angle_gamma   90.00
#
_symmetry.space_group_name_H-M   'P 1'
#
loop_
_entity.id
_entity.type
_entity.pdbx_description
1 polymer ?
#
loop_
_entity_poly.entity_id
_entity_poly.type
_entity_poly.pdbx_seq_one_letter_code
_entity_poly.pdbx_strand_id
1 'polypeptide(L)'
;MFGSIMLFLASVAVLHSAYSIYEHLSYLKALGRPEGSLPQDIVFEALVALVLGIIGSAIRTPELREVTWRSEMKRRSNEEQDPRLSFTTFAQRAGILPSSPEPSS
;
A
#
# COMPACT_ATOMS: atom_id res chain seq x y z
N MET A 1 5.12 -8.02 -0.36
CA MET A 1 6.50 -7.67 0.05
C MET A 1 7.35 -7.22 -1.13
N PHE A 2 7.37 -7.95 -2.25
CA PHE A 2 8.17 -7.62 -3.44
C PHE A 2 7.95 -6.19 -3.98
N GLY A 3 6.69 -5.76 -4.17
CA GLY A 3 6.39 -4.39 -4.62
C GLY A 3 6.91 -3.30 -3.67
N SER A 4 6.90 -3.53 -2.35
CA SER A 4 7.46 -2.59 -1.37
C SER A 4 8.97 -2.48 -1.48
N ILE A 5 9.68 -3.59 -1.73
CA ILE A 5 11.14 -3.61 -1.92
C ILE A 5 11.50 -2.86 -3.21
N MET A 6 10.78 -3.13 -4.31
CA MET A 6 10.97 -2.40 -5.57
C MET A 6 10.75 -0.89 -5.39
N LEU A 7 9.70 -0.47 -4.67
CA LEU A 7 9.44 0.95 -4.41
C LEU A 7 10.53 1.58 -3.56
N PHE A 8 11.06 0.86 -2.57
CA PHE A 8 12.18 1.34 -1.77
C PHE A 8 13.44 1.54 -2.62
N LEU A 9 13.80 0.54 -3.43
CA LEU A 9 14.91 0.63 -4.38
C LEU A 9 14.73 1.77 -5.39
N ALA A 10 13.52 1.91 -5.96
CA ALA A 10 13.20 3.00 -6.87
C ALA A 10 13.36 4.36 -6.19
N SER A 11 12.91 4.48 -4.93
CA SER A 11 13.03 5.73 -4.17
C SER A 11 14.50 6.09 -3.93
N VAL A 12 15.34 5.13 -3.54
CA VAL A 12 16.79 5.33 -3.37
C VAL A 12 17.46 5.70 -4.71
N ALA A 13 17.10 5.02 -5.81
CA ALA A 13 17.65 5.30 -7.12
C ALA A 13 17.26 6.69 -7.65
N VAL A 14 16.02 7.14 -7.45
CA VAL A 14 15.60 8.51 -7.80
C VAL A 14 16.38 9.53 -6.97
N LEU A 15 16.53 9.31 -5.67
CA LEU A 15 17.31 10.22 -4.80
C LEU A 15 18.79 10.25 -5.21
N HIS A 16 19.35 9.11 -5.58
CA HIS A 16 20.71 9.02 -6.09
C HIS A 16 20.88 9.83 -7.37
N SER A 17 20.01 9.62 -8.36
CA SER A 17 20.03 10.38 -9.61
C SER A 17 19.82 11.88 -9.38
N ALA A 18 18.91 12.27 -8.48
CA ALA A 18 18.68 13.67 -8.13
C ALA A 18 19.93 14.32 -7.48
N TYR A 19 20.64 13.58 -6.63
CA TYR A 19 21.91 14.04 -6.06
C TYR A 19 22.99 14.21 -7.15
N SER A 20 23.11 13.26 -8.08
CA SER A 20 24.05 13.35 -9.21
C SER A 20 23.75 14.54 -10.13
N ILE A 21 22.47 14.81 -10.40
CA ILE A 21 22.04 16.02 -11.14
C ILE A 21 22.46 17.28 -10.37
N TYR A 22 22.21 17.31 -9.06
CA TYR A 22 22.56 18.45 -8.22
C TYR A 22 24.07 18.73 -8.24
N GLU A 23 24.92 17.71 -8.10
CA GLU A 23 26.37 17.88 -8.18
C GLU A 23 26.81 18.36 -9.56
N HIS A 24 26.32 17.75 -10.63
CA HIS A 24 26.68 18.14 -12.00
C HIS A 24 26.31 19.59 -12.30
N LEU A 25 25.10 20.01 -11.92
CA LEU A 25 24.65 21.39 -12.11
C LEU A 25 25.40 22.37 -11.20
N SER A 26 25.74 21.97 -9.98
CA SER A 26 26.53 22.79 -9.06
C SER A 26 27.96 22.99 -9.58
N TYR A 27 28.55 21.94 -10.15
CA TYR A 27 29.85 22.00 -10.81
C TYR A 27 29.84 22.94 -12.04
N LEU A 28 28.84 22.81 -12.93
CA LEU A 28 28.69 23.69 -14.09
C LEU A 28 28.53 25.16 -13.70
N LYS A 29 27.75 25.44 -12.63
CA LYS A 29 27.61 26.78 -12.06
C LYS A 29 28.93 27.32 -11.53
N ALA A 30 29.71 26.51 -10.81
CA ALA A 30 31.02 26.91 -10.28
C ALA A 30 32.02 27.22 -11.41
N LEU A 31 31.91 26.54 -12.55
CA LEU A 31 32.75 26.76 -13.73
C LEU A 31 32.34 27.98 -14.57
N GLY A 32 31.27 28.69 -14.19
CA GLY A 32 30.73 29.82 -14.95
C GLY A 32 30.10 29.43 -16.30
N ARG A 33 29.78 28.14 -16.48
CA ARG A 33 29.20 27.58 -17.71
C ARG A 33 27.89 26.88 -17.36
N PRO A 34 26.81 27.63 -17.08
CA PRO A 34 25.53 27.03 -16.69
C PRO A 34 24.87 26.25 -17.84
N GLU A 35 25.32 26.49 -19.07
CA GLU A 35 24.83 25.81 -20.27
C GLU A 35 25.64 24.54 -20.51
N GLY A 36 25.05 23.41 -20.14
CA GLY A 36 25.62 22.09 -20.35
C GLY A 36 24.51 21.04 -20.32
N SER A 37 24.56 20.09 -21.26
CA SER A 37 23.64 18.96 -21.24
C SER A 37 23.92 18.06 -20.03
N LEU A 38 22.90 17.33 -19.58
CA LEU A 38 23.07 16.30 -18.58
C LEU A 38 23.80 15.09 -19.19
N PRO A 39 24.73 14.48 -18.45
CA PRO A 39 25.30 13.18 -18.79
C PRO A 39 24.18 12.15 -19.02
N GLN A 40 24.32 11.34 -20.08
CA GLN A 40 23.28 10.40 -20.50
C GLN A 40 23.06 9.27 -19.47
N ASP A 41 24.11 8.86 -18.76
CA ASP A 41 24.05 7.90 -17.66
C ASP A 41 23.07 8.35 -16.57
N ILE A 42 23.15 9.60 -16.10
CA ILE A 42 22.24 10.15 -15.08
C ILE A 42 20.79 10.14 -15.58
N VAL A 43 20.57 10.45 -16.87
CA VAL A 43 19.25 10.41 -17.50
C VAL A 43 18.71 8.97 -17.54
N PHE A 44 19.54 8.00 -17.92
CA PHE A 44 19.14 6.59 -17.93
C PHE A 44 18.85 6.08 -16.52
N GLU A 45 19.65 6.44 -15.52
CA GLU A 45 19.39 6.09 -14.12
C GLU A 45 18.03 6.63 -13.63
N ALA A 46 17.71 7.89 -13.93
CA ALA A 46 16.42 8.49 -13.58
C ALA A 46 15.25 7.76 -14.26
N LEU A 47 15.38 7.43 -15.55
CA LEU A 47 14.36 6.71 -16.31
C LEU A 47 14.15 5.29 -15.80
N VAL A 48 15.24 4.58 -15.48
CA VAL A 48 15.17 3.23 -14.89
C VAL A 48 14.49 3.29 -13.52
N ALA A 49 14.85 4.26 -12.68
CA ALA A 49 14.23 4.45 -11.38
C ALA A 49 12.72 4.75 -11.49
N LEU A 50 12.32 5.56 -12.48
CA LEU A 50 10.92 5.82 -12.79
C LEU A 50 10.16 4.55 -13.18
N VAL A 51 10.68 3.78 -14.14
CA VAL A 51 10.05 2.52 -14.59
C VAL A 51 9.95 1.53 -13.44
N LEU A 52 11.00 1.41 -12.63
CA LEU A 52 11.01 0.54 -11.44
C LEU A 52 9.94 0.97 -10.43
N GLY A 53 9.78 2.28 -10.22
CA GLY A 53 8.74 2.84 -9.36
C GLY A 53 7.34 2.54 -9.85
N ILE A 54 7.08 2.69 -11.16
CA ILE A 54 5.79 2.37 -11.78
C ILE A 54 5.46 0.89 -11.57
N ILE A 55 6.38 -0.02 -11.92
CA ILE A 55 6.16 -1.46 -11.79
C ILE A 55 5.99 -1.86 -10.32
N GLY A 56 6.85 -1.34 -9.42
CA GLY A 56 6.75 -1.58 -7.99
C GLY A 56 5.41 -1.12 -7.40
N SER A 57 4.89 0.03 -7.86
CA SER A 57 3.59 0.56 -7.44
C SER A 57 2.43 -0.31 -7.92
N ALA A 58 2.48 -0.78 -9.17
CA ALA A 58 1.47 -1.64 -9.75
C ALA A 58 1.39 -2.98 -9.00
N ILE A 59 2.53 -3.60 -8.69
CA ILE A 59 2.58 -4.87 -7.94
C ILE A 59 2.14 -4.70 -6.48
N ARG A 60 2.40 -3.55 -5.86
CA ARG A 60 1.99 -3.28 -4.48
C ARG A 60 0.47 -3.05 -4.36
N THR A 61 -0.18 -2.63 -5.44
CA THR A 61 -1.60 -2.28 -5.43
C THR A 61 -2.45 -3.53 -5.17
N PRO A 62 -3.42 -3.48 -4.23
CA PRO A 62 -4.31 -4.61 -3.98
C PRO A 62 -5.18 -4.90 -5.21
N GLU A 63 -5.62 -6.14 -5.35
CA GLU A 63 -6.54 -6.52 -6.42
C GLU A 63 -7.83 -5.69 -6.40
N LEU A 64 -8.33 -5.37 -7.59
CA LEU A 64 -9.58 -4.64 -7.71
C LEU A 64 -10.73 -5.49 -7.15
N ARG A 65 -11.55 -4.89 -6.30
CA ARG A 65 -12.74 -5.55 -5.77
C ARG A 65 -13.79 -5.67 -6.87
N GLU A 66 -14.38 -6.85 -7.01
CA GLU A 66 -15.54 -7.04 -7.89
C GLU A 66 -16.74 -6.20 -7.41
N VAL A 67 -17.46 -5.59 -8.37
CA VAL A 67 -18.61 -4.70 -8.10
C VAL A 67 -19.94 -5.46 -8.21
N THR A 68 -19.94 -6.71 -8.67
CA THR A 68 -21.17 -7.45 -8.92
C THR A 68 -21.81 -7.92 -7.63
N TRP A 69 -23.05 -7.51 -7.39
CA TRP A 69 -23.87 -7.94 -6.24
C TRP A 69 -23.91 -9.46 -6.07
N ARG A 70 -23.99 -10.22 -7.17
CA ARG A 70 -23.98 -11.70 -7.14
C ARG A 70 -22.69 -12.28 -6.56
N SER A 71 -21.52 -11.72 -6.89
CA SER A 71 -20.24 -12.23 -6.37
C SER A 71 -19.98 -11.78 -4.94
N GLU A 72 -20.49 -10.60 -4.57
CA GLU A 72 -20.51 -10.12 -3.19
C GLU A 72 -21.40 -10.99 -2.29
N MET A 73 -22.61 -11.34 -2.75
CA MET A 73 -23.53 -12.21 -2.00
C MET A 73 -23.01 -13.63 -1.82
N LYS A 74 -22.25 -14.16 -2.79
CA LYS A 74 -21.64 -15.51 -2.71
C LYS A 74 -20.59 -15.62 -1.61
N ARG A 75 -19.93 -14.50 -1.23
CA ARG A 75 -18.93 -14.48 -0.16
C ARG A 75 -19.54 -14.38 1.24
N ARG A 76 -20.81 -13.98 1.37
CA ARG A 76 -21.49 -13.84 2.66
C ARG A 76 -22.03 -15.20 3.14
N SER A 77 -21.87 -15.49 4.42
CA SER A 77 -22.49 -16.64 5.08
C SER A 77 -24.00 -16.43 5.21
N ASN A 78 -24.81 -17.47 4.96
CA ASN A 78 -26.26 -17.42 5.18
C ASN A 78 -26.62 -17.04 6.63
N GLU A 79 -25.75 -17.36 7.61
CA GLU A 79 -25.94 -17.04 9.03
C GLU A 79 -25.78 -15.54 9.31
N GLU A 80 -24.95 -14.84 8.52
CA GLU A 80 -24.74 -13.40 8.61
C GLU A 80 -25.83 -12.60 7.88
N GLN A 81 -26.60 -13.28 7.03
CA GLN A 81 -27.66 -12.68 6.22
C GLN A 81 -29.01 -12.59 6.96
N ASP A 82 -29.23 -13.42 7.98
CA ASP A 82 -30.44 -13.35 8.82
C ASP A 82 -30.15 -13.26 10.33
N PRO A 83 -29.44 -12.22 10.82
CA PRO A 83 -29.31 -12.04 12.25
C PRO A 83 -30.55 -11.36 12.85
N ARG A 84 -31.55 -10.97 12.01
CA ARG A 84 -32.83 -10.30 12.40
C ARG A 84 -32.67 -9.45 13.66
N LEU A 85 -31.58 -8.67 13.74
CA LEU A 85 -31.12 -8.06 15.01
C LEU A 85 -32.17 -7.10 15.57
N SER A 86 -32.98 -6.49 14.70
CA SER A 86 -34.11 -5.64 15.11
C SER A 86 -35.26 -6.42 15.78
N PHE A 87 -35.31 -7.74 15.64
CA PHE A 87 -36.33 -8.64 16.19
C PHE A 87 -35.74 -9.69 17.14
N THR A 88 -34.45 -9.59 17.49
CA THR A 88 -33.85 -10.51 18.47
C THR A 88 -34.53 -10.31 19.82
N THR A 89 -35.18 -11.36 20.30
CA THR A 89 -35.77 -11.39 21.64
C THR A 89 -34.75 -11.98 22.60
N PHE A 90 -34.53 -11.35 23.76
CA PHE A 90 -33.58 -11.82 24.79
C PHE A 90 -34.00 -13.14 25.48
N ALA A 91 -35.16 -13.72 25.12
CA ALA A 91 -35.64 -15.00 25.62
C ALA A 91 -34.96 -16.18 24.91
N GLN A 92 -33.64 -16.33 25.10
CA GLN A 92 -32.90 -17.46 24.56
C GLN A 92 -33.05 -18.69 25.48
N ARG A 93 -33.33 -19.88 24.92
CA ARG A 93 -33.53 -21.15 25.66
C ARG A 93 -32.33 -21.53 26.55
N ALA A 94 -31.16 -20.93 26.33
CA ALA A 94 -29.95 -21.16 27.11
C ALA A 94 -30.03 -20.63 28.55
N GLY A 95 -30.99 -19.74 28.86
CA GLY A 95 -31.08 -19.10 30.17
C GLY A 95 -29.91 -18.15 30.40
N ILE A 96 -30.11 -17.13 31.24
CA ILE A 96 -29.01 -16.31 31.74
C ILE A 96 -28.22 -17.22 32.69
N LEU A 97 -27.13 -17.82 32.22
CA LEU A 97 -26.18 -18.45 33.14
C LEU A 97 -25.59 -17.33 34.01
N PRO A 98 -25.79 -17.35 35.33
CA PRO A 98 -25.12 -16.39 36.21
C PRO A 98 -23.62 -16.60 36.12
N SER A 99 -22.89 -15.49 36.07
CA SER A 99 -21.44 -15.43 36.19
C SER A 99 -20.96 -16.29 37.37
N SER A 100 -19.85 -16.99 37.17
CA SER A 100 -19.13 -17.82 38.14
C SER A 100 -19.18 -17.25 39.56
N PRO A 101 -19.43 -18.06 40.61
CA PRO A 101 -19.43 -17.55 41.98
C PRO A 101 -18.05 -16.99 42.33
N GLU A 102 -18.04 -15.82 43.00
CA GLU A 102 -16.85 -15.21 43.58
C GLU A 102 -16.09 -16.22 44.47
N PRO A 103 -14.74 -16.19 44.45
CA PRO A 103 -13.96 -17.01 45.37
C PRO A 103 -14.13 -16.47 46.79
N SER A 104 -14.77 -17.26 47.65
CA SER A 104 -14.75 -17.02 49.10
C SER A 104 -13.35 -17.32 49.64
N SER A 105 -12.73 -16.26 50.17
CA SER A 105 -11.70 -16.18 51.24
C SER A 105 -10.79 -17.39 51.50
#